data_AF-A0A1M3NNP3-F1
#
_entry.id   AF-A0A1M3NNP3-F1
#
_cell.length_a   1.000
_cell.length_b   1.000
_cell.length_c   1.000
_cell.angle_alpha   90.00
_cell.angle_beta   90.00
_cell.angle_gamma   90.00
#
_symmetry.space_group_name_H-M   'P 1'
#
loop_
_entity.id
_entity.type
_entity.pdbx_description
1 polymer ?
#
loop_
_entity_poly.entity_id
_entity_poly.type
_entity_poly.pdbx_seq_one_letter_code
_entity_poly.pdbx_strand_id
1 'polypeptide(L)'
;MRGLGGFHHVERWERDFGGRRLRSAQSPRGPGHISERFWPFTFDVALKACPDRLVMRVSGWRIGPLPLPAGLAPRSAASEDTDADGRFRFDIAITLPLIGRLVRYRGWLRPDES
;
A
#
# COMPACT_ATOMS: atom_id res chain seq x y z
N MET A 1 -14.71 27.84 -17.88
CA MET A 1 -13.30 27.70 -18.29
C MET A 1 -12.81 26.31 -17.91
N ARG A 2 -12.45 25.48 -18.89
CA ARG A 2 -11.86 24.15 -18.70
C ARG A 2 -10.36 24.32 -18.40
N GLY A 3 -9.92 23.90 -17.21
CA GLY A 3 -8.50 23.69 -16.92
C GLY A 3 -8.09 22.29 -17.36
N LEU A 4 -7.28 22.20 -18.42
CA LEU A 4 -6.71 20.98 -18.95
C LEU A 4 -5.53 20.53 -18.06
N GLY A 5 -5.54 19.26 -17.66
CA GLY A 5 -4.34 18.46 -17.44
C GLY A 5 -3.53 18.74 -16.18
N GLY A 6 -4.07 18.45 -14.99
CA GLY A 6 -3.19 18.15 -13.86
C GLY A 6 -2.35 16.92 -14.23
N PHE A 7 -1.03 16.98 -14.11
CA PHE A 7 -0.21 15.79 -14.27
C PHE A 7 -0.68 14.76 -13.23
N HIS A 8 -1.40 13.73 -13.67
CA HIS A 8 -1.68 12.58 -12.84
C HIS A 8 -0.36 11.82 -12.71
N HIS A 9 0.43 12.16 -11.69
CA HIS A 9 1.65 11.41 -11.38
C HIS A 9 1.23 9.99 -11.03
N VAL A 10 1.63 9.03 -11.88
CA VAL A 10 1.37 7.61 -11.65
C VAL A 10 2.71 6.94 -11.37
N GLU A 11 2.90 6.56 -10.11
CA GLU A 11 4.07 5.80 -9.69
C GLU A 11 3.83 4.32 -9.90
N ARG A 12 4.75 3.65 -10.58
CA ARG A 12 4.70 2.20 -10.78
C ARG A 12 5.62 1.55 -9.77
N TRP A 13 5.03 0.74 -8.91
CA TRP A 13 5.75 -0.01 -7.89
C TRP A 13 5.93 -1.45 -8.37
N GLU A 14 7.17 -1.92 -8.35
CA GLU A 14 7.51 -3.31 -8.56
C GLU A 14 8.30 -3.82 -7.35
N ARG A 15 7.79 -4.88 -6.73
CA ARG A 15 8.43 -5.52 -5.57
C ARG A 15 8.64 -6.99 -5.90
N ASP A 16 9.83 -7.51 -5.65
CA ASP A 16 10.14 -8.93 -5.77
C ASP A 16 10.26 -9.56 -4.39
N PHE A 17 9.45 -10.59 -4.12
CA PHE A 17 9.47 -11.34 -2.88
C PHE A 17 9.84 -12.79 -3.16
N GLY A 18 11.14 -13.10 -3.16
CA GLY A 18 11.64 -14.45 -3.38
C GLY A 18 11.21 -15.01 -4.75
N GLY A 19 11.30 -14.20 -5.81
CA GLY A 19 10.90 -14.53 -7.18
C GLY A 19 9.43 -14.28 -7.49
N ARG A 20 8.62 -13.85 -6.50
CA ARG A 20 7.22 -13.48 -6.70
C ARG A 20 7.11 -11.97 -6.89
N ARG A 21 6.81 -11.53 -8.11
CA ARG A 21 6.67 -10.11 -8.44
C ARG A 21 5.28 -9.58 -8.08
N LEU A 22 5.25 -8.49 -7.32
CA LEU A 22 4.06 -7.67 -7.09
C LEU A 22 4.23 -6.36 -7.84
N ARG A 23 3.29 -6.05 -8.73
CA ARG A 23 3.27 -4.82 -9.53
C ARG A 23 2.01 -4.03 -9.25
N SER A 24 2.16 -2.75 -8.90
CA SER A 24 1.03 -1.85 -8.68
C SER A 24 1.29 -0.47 -9.25
N ALA A 25 0.21 0.28 -9.42
CA ALA A 25 0.26 1.68 -9.87
C ALA A 25 -0.43 2.55 -8.83
N GLN A 26 0.30 3.54 -8.31
CA GLN A 26 -0.16 4.49 -7.33
C GLN A 26 -0.38 5.84 -7.98
N SER A 27 -1.49 6.51 -7.66
CA SER A 27 -1.75 7.87 -8.11
C SER A 27 -2.43 8.69 -7.02
N PRO A 28 -2.18 10.00 -6.93
CA PRO A 28 -2.91 10.86 -6.01
C PRO A 28 -4.39 10.92 -6.38
N ARG A 29 -5.26 10.91 -5.36
CA ARG A 29 -6.72 11.07 -5.51
C ARG A 29 -7.23 12.38 -4.90
N GLY A 30 -6.41 13.02 -4.08
CA GLY A 30 -6.68 14.29 -3.41
C GLY A 30 -5.78 14.46 -2.18
N PRO A 31 -5.94 15.55 -1.42
CA PRO A 31 -5.16 15.77 -0.20
C PRO A 31 -5.28 14.58 0.75
N GLY A 32 -4.14 14.01 1.15
CA GLY A 32 -4.07 12.85 2.05
C GLY A 32 -4.70 11.57 1.51
N HIS A 33 -4.96 11.46 0.20
CA HIS A 33 -5.58 10.27 -0.40
C HIS A 33 -4.85 9.83 -1.66
N ILE A 34 -4.57 8.53 -1.72
CA ILE A 34 -4.00 7.88 -2.91
C ILE A 34 -4.92 6.77 -3.40
N SER A 35 -4.79 6.44 -4.68
CA SER A 35 -5.39 5.28 -5.30
C SER A 35 -4.27 4.32 -5.68
N GLU A 36 -4.33 3.10 -5.16
CA GLU A 36 -3.41 2.01 -5.46
C GLU A 36 -4.12 0.97 -6.32
N ARG A 37 -3.62 0.69 -7.52
CA ARG A 37 -4.17 -0.32 -8.43
C ARG A 37 -3.26 -1.54 -8.45
N PHE A 38 -3.83 -2.70 -8.10
CA PHE A 38 -3.18 -4.00 -8.15
C PHE A 38 -4.07 -4.99 -8.90
N TRP A 39 -3.74 -5.20 -10.18
CA TRP A 39 -4.54 -6.01 -11.10
C TRP A 39 -6.03 -5.64 -11.07
N PRO A 40 -7.10 -6.48 -11.04
CA PRO A 40 -8.43 -5.95 -11.26
C PRO A 40 -8.90 -5.09 -10.05
N PHE A 41 -8.14 -5.10 -8.96
CA PHE A 41 -8.44 -4.37 -7.73
C PHE A 41 -7.89 -2.95 -7.78
N THR A 42 -8.70 -2.02 -7.30
CA THR A 42 -8.25 -0.67 -6.96
C THR A 42 -8.62 -0.36 -5.53
N PHE A 43 -7.70 0.22 -4.78
CA PHE A 43 -7.83 0.57 -3.37
C PHE A 43 -7.68 2.07 -3.22
N ASP A 44 -8.65 2.71 -2.58
CA ASP A 44 -8.54 4.07 -2.11
C ASP A 44 -7.94 4.02 -0.70
N VAL A 45 -6.85 4.75 -0.49
CA VAL A 45 -6.09 4.74 0.77
C VAL A 45 -6.03 6.16 1.31
N ALA A 46 -6.52 6.31 2.54
CA ALA A 46 -6.35 7.52 3.33
C ALA A 46 -5.00 7.47 4.06
N LEU A 47 -4.22 8.54 3.90
CA LEU A 47 -2.93 8.76 4.52
C LEU A 47 -3.09 9.73 5.69
N LYS A 48 -2.56 9.35 6.85
CA LYS A 48 -2.46 10.23 8.02
C LYS A 48 -1.04 10.22 8.53
N ALA A 49 -0.36 11.36 8.39
CA ALA A 49 0.93 11.59 9.04
C ALA A 49 0.71 11.71 10.56
N CYS A 50 1.44 10.90 11.32
CA CYS A 50 1.57 10.97 12.76
C CYS A 50 3.04 11.31 13.11
N PRO A 51 3.33 11.81 14.32
CA PRO A 51 4.70 12.21 14.69
C PRO A 51 5.75 11.10 14.53
N ASP A 52 5.35 9.85 14.69
CA ASP A 52 6.19 8.65 14.72
C ASP A 52 6.01 7.74 13.50
N ARG A 53 4.97 7.93 12.69
CA ARG A 53 4.60 7.00 11.61
C ARG A 53 3.66 7.59 10.57
N LEU A 54 3.60 6.95 9.41
CA LEU A 54 2.55 7.19 8.42
C LEU A 54 1.47 6.12 8.55
N VAL A 55 0.25 6.52 8.92
CA VAL A 55 -0.89 5.60 8.98
C VAL A 55 -1.59 5.55 7.63
N MET A 56 -1.63 4.37 7.02
CA MET A 56 -2.35 4.10 5.78
C MET A 56 -3.59 3.26 6.06
N ARG A 57 -4.77 3.73 5.66
CA ARG A 57 -6.04 2.99 5.81
C ARG A 57 -6.77 2.87 4.49
N VAL A 58 -7.16 1.65 4.13
CA VAL A 58 -8.07 1.43 2.99
C VAL A 58 -9.42 2.04 3.34
N SER A 59 -9.82 3.08 2.60
CA SER A 59 -11.10 3.78 2.76
C SER A 59 -12.15 3.33 1.73
N GLY A 60 -11.73 2.65 0.67
CA GLY A 60 -12.60 2.07 -0.34
C GLY A 60 -11.86 1.10 -1.23
N TRP A 61 -12.59 0.21 -1.90
CA TRP A 61 -12.00 -0.73 -2.85
C TRP A 61 -13.02 -1.22 -3.88
N ARG A 62 -12.52 -1.62 -5.05
CA ARG A 62 -13.34 -2.00 -6.21
C ARG A 62 -12.64 -3.05 -7.06
N ILE A 63 -13.43 -3.85 -7.77
CA ILE A 63 -12.97 -4.72 -8.87
C ILE A 63 -13.46 -4.09 -10.19
N GLY A 64 -12.54 -3.60 -11.01
CA GLY A 64 -12.88 -2.81 -12.19
C GLY A 64 -13.78 -1.61 -11.81
N PRO A 65 -14.99 -1.48 -12.39
CA PRO A 65 -15.93 -0.41 -12.04
C PRO A 65 -16.77 -0.69 -10.79
N LEU A 66 -16.77 -1.92 -10.25
CA LEU A 66 -17.69 -2.32 -9.19
C LEU A 66 -17.13 -2.03 -7.79
N PRO A 67 -17.71 -1.10 -7.01
CA PRO A 67 -17.32 -0.90 -5.62
C PRO A 67 -17.71 -2.12 -4.77
N LEU A 68 -16.85 -2.49 -3.83
CA LEU A 68 -17.06 -3.65 -2.97
C LEU A 68 -17.34 -3.26 -1.52
N PRO A 69 -18.07 -4.10 -0.75
CA PRO A 69 -18.36 -3.83 0.65
C PRO A 69 -17.11 -3.64 1.51
N ALA A 70 -17.11 -2.66 2.41
CA ALA A 70 -15.96 -2.37 3.28
C ALA A 70 -15.55 -3.56 4.17
N GLY A 71 -16.50 -4.40 4.59
CA GLY A 71 -16.23 -5.59 5.40
C GLY A 71 -15.39 -6.66 4.71
N LEU A 72 -15.30 -6.59 3.38
CA LEU A 72 -14.52 -7.50 2.53
C LEU A 72 -13.17 -6.90 2.11
N ALA A 73 -12.89 -5.64 2.48
CA ALA A 73 -11.64 -4.98 2.14
C ALA A 73 -10.42 -5.72 2.72
N PRO A 74 -9.29 -5.73 2.00
CA PRO A 74 -8.07 -6.30 2.52
C PRO A 74 -7.60 -5.56 3.77
N ARG A 75 -7.18 -6.33 4.75
CA ARG A 75 -6.61 -5.87 6.00
C ARG A 75 -5.09 -5.97 5.90
N SER A 76 -4.42 -4.88 6.23
CA SER A 76 -2.97 -4.85 6.38
C SER A 76 -2.62 -4.94 7.87
N ALA A 77 -1.71 -5.83 8.23
CA ALA A 77 -1.05 -5.85 9.51
C ALA A 77 0.45 -5.63 9.26
N ALA A 78 0.98 -4.54 9.78
CA ALA A 78 2.39 -4.19 9.68
C ALA A 78 2.96 -4.06 11.10
N SER A 79 4.07 -4.74 11.36
CA SER A 79 4.89 -4.55 12.55
C SER A 79 6.24 -4.03 12.10
N GLU A 80 6.69 -2.96 12.72
CA GLU A 80 7.95 -2.28 12.43
C GLU A 80 8.66 -2.02 13.76
N ASP A 81 9.94 -2.37 13.86
CA ASP A 81 10.76 -2.08 15.02
C ASP A 81 12.25 -1.97 14.64
N THR A 82 13.07 -1.52 15.58
CA THR A 82 14.53 -1.52 15.44
C THR A 82 15.11 -2.62 16.32
N ASP A 83 15.96 -3.48 15.75
CA ASP A 83 16.63 -4.52 16.55
C ASP A 83 17.84 -3.98 17.34
N ALA A 84 18.43 -4.85 18.16
CA ALA A 84 19.61 -4.50 18.97
C ALA A 84 20.84 -4.10 18.12
N ASP A 85 20.88 -4.49 16.85
CA ASP A 85 21.93 -4.16 15.90
C ASP A 85 21.61 -2.90 15.08
N GLY A 86 20.56 -2.15 15.45
CA GLY A 86 20.12 -0.93 14.77
C GLY A 86 19.42 -1.14 13.43
N ARG A 87 19.04 -2.37 13.08
CA ARG A 87 18.33 -2.66 11.82
C ARG A 87 16.86 -2.36 11.94
N PHE A 88 16.30 -1.69 10.94
CA PHE A 88 14.86 -1.50 10.81
C PHE A 88 14.22 -2.80 10.32
N ARG A 89 13.48 -3.51 11.18
CA ARG A 89 12.78 -4.75 10.84
C ARG A 89 11.33 -4.47 10.51
N PHE A 90 10.80 -5.27 9.58
CA PHE A 90 9.40 -5.21 9.18
C PHE A 90 8.83 -6.61 9.00
N ASP A 91 7.57 -6.78 9.39
CA ASP A 91 6.72 -7.93 9.06
C ASP A 91 5.35 -7.42 8.64
N ILE A 92 5.05 -7.57 7.35
CA ILE A 92 3.85 -7.01 6.73
C ILE A 92 3.05 -8.14 6.11
N ALA A 93 1.78 -8.23 6.49
CA ALA A 93 0.83 -9.18 5.93
C ALA A 93 -0.42 -8.46 5.40
N ILE A 94 -0.85 -8.85 4.21
CA ILE A 94 -2.11 -8.40 3.61
C ILE A 94 -3.04 -9.60 3.49
N THR A 95 -4.25 -9.46 4.03
CA THR A 95 -5.24 -10.54 4.11
C THR A 95 -6.59 -10.07 3.60
N LEU A 96 -7.23 -10.84 2.73
CA LEU A 96 -8.64 -10.67 2.36
C LEU A 96 -9.51 -11.56 3.25
N PRO A 97 -10.65 -11.07 3.77
CA PRO A 97 -11.54 -11.85 4.64
C PRO A 97 -12.03 -13.18 4.04
N LEU A 98 -12.23 -13.25 2.72
CA LEU A 98 -12.76 -14.46 2.04
C LEU A 98 -11.69 -15.33 1.39
N ILE A 99 -10.59 -14.74 0.92
CA ILE A 99 -9.54 -15.44 0.17
C ILE A 99 -8.38 -15.85 1.09
N GLY A 100 -8.27 -15.22 2.26
CA GLY A 100 -7.16 -15.42 3.18
C GLY A 100 -5.96 -14.52 2.86
N ARG A 101 -4.78 -14.95 3.28
CA ARG A 101 -3.54 -14.16 3.21
C ARG A 101 -3.04 -14.06 1.76
N LEU A 102 -3.08 -12.86 1.20
CA LEU A 102 -2.58 -12.57 -0.15
C LEU A 102 -1.06 -12.56 -0.21
N VAL A 103 -0.44 -11.84 0.73
CA VAL A 103 1.00 -11.72 0.85
C VAL A 103 1.39 -11.58 2.31
N ARG A 104 2.54 -12.13 2.67
CA ARG A 104 3.29 -11.72 3.86
C ARG A 104 4.75 -11.70 3.52
N TYR A 105 5.43 -10.64 3.90
CA TYR A 105 6.86 -10.50 3.73
C TYR A 105 7.45 -9.94 5.01
N ARG A 106 8.63 -10.44 5.36
CA ARG A 106 9.40 -10.00 6.50
C ARG A 106 10.82 -9.72 6.06
N GLY A 107 11.47 -8.78 6.71
CA GLY A 107 12.83 -8.44 6.40
C GLY A 107 13.38 -7.40 7.35
N TRP A 108 14.56 -6.92 7.00
CA TRP A 108 15.22 -5.84 7.70
C TRP A 108 15.96 -4.97 6.70
N LEU A 109 16.09 -3.68 7.02
CA LEU A 109 16.86 -2.70 6.28
C LEU A 109 17.97 -2.15 7.19
N ARG A 110 19.08 -1.76 6.57
CA ARG A 110 20.07 -0.87 7.17
C ARG A 110 20.10 0.42 6.36
N PRO A 111 20.31 1.58 6.99
CA PRO A 111 20.64 2.79 6.26
C PRO A 111 21.84 2.52 5.35
N ASP A 112 21.77 2.98 4.11
CA ASP A 112 22.94 2.98 3.23
C ASP A 112 23.75 4.24 3.54
N GLU A 113 25.04 4.07 3.86
CA GLU A 113 25.94 5.20 4.09
C GLU A 113 26.53 5.63 2.75
N SER A 114 25.78 6.48 2.02
CA SER A 114 26.21 7.07 0.75
C SER A 114 26.19 8.58 0.82
#